data_AF-A0A8B9FYJ7-F1
#
_entry.id   AF-A0A8B9FYJ7-F1
#
_cell.length_a   1.000
_cell.length_b   1.000
_cell.length_c   1.000
_cell.angle_alpha   90.00
_cell.angle_beta   90.00
_cell.angle_gamma   90.00
#
_symmetry.space_group_name_H-M   'P 1'
#
loop_
_entity.id
_entity.type
_entity.pdbx_description
1 polymer ?
#
loop_
_entity_poly.entity_id
_entity_poly.type
_entity_poly.pdbx_seq_one_letter_code
_entity_poly.pdbx_strand_id
1 'polypeptide(L)'
;VGMAEPERAEEPEPVSAEAVLRELRLFELCCRDEDVPTRLVELCLTHGLGPVALANELLAFVTSKDFSTELSSHSLDAFEHEVLIKRSSRVPQKRDNRYTAGCLHHTVQGARQHLHPQTDRFLPQNLALKIPFLAHFSLQNSQKRPNSTPETPRPKRNLSSRSPYALFSPSSFSPSVTPSQKYSARSSRGEVVASFGSIQGPSWSGHGGCGCTLRLFGPPEENLTKAYKFMFQNALDVREVLSWRIEELGDALKNHHHLEDFTSVSLPAQEPVTVLGQIGCDANGKLNAKSVVLEGDREHSSGGQIPLDLSELRDYSLFPGQVVALEGTNSTGRRMVVSRLYEGVPLPFHTPPEPASGEPKLLLF
;
A
#
# COMPACT_ATOMS: atom_id res chain seq x y z
N VAL A 1 39.15 19.64 39.73
CA VAL A 1 37.91 19.55 38.93
C VAL A 1 38.28 18.87 37.63
N GLY A 2 38.18 17.54 37.61
CA GLY A 2 38.61 16.70 36.48
C GLY A 2 37.55 16.75 35.39
N MET A 3 37.99 17.04 34.16
CA MET A 3 37.13 16.96 32.98
C MET A 3 36.95 15.48 32.62
N ALA A 4 35.71 15.03 32.60
CA ALA A 4 35.34 13.70 32.12
C ALA A 4 35.50 13.65 30.60
N GLU A 5 36.24 12.66 30.11
CA GLU A 5 36.29 12.32 28.69
C GLU A 5 34.93 11.74 28.23
N PRO A 6 34.53 11.97 26.97
CA PRO A 6 33.35 11.34 26.41
C PRO A 6 33.63 9.88 26.04
N GLU A 7 32.77 8.96 26.49
CA GLU A 7 32.77 7.56 26.08
C GLU A 7 32.73 7.42 24.55
N ARG A 8 33.72 6.73 23.98
CA ARG A 8 33.69 6.25 22.59
C ARG A 8 32.53 5.28 22.43
N ALA A 9 31.62 5.56 21.51
CA ALA A 9 30.72 4.53 20.97
C ALA A 9 31.59 3.47 20.25
N GLU A 10 31.59 2.24 20.76
CA GLU A 10 32.24 1.09 20.12
C GLU A 10 31.62 0.85 18.75
N GLU A 11 32.47 0.76 17.71
CA GLU A 11 32.06 0.29 16.39
C GLU A 11 31.56 -1.17 16.50
N PRO A 12 30.51 -1.58 15.76
CA PRO A 12 30.03 -2.95 15.80
C PRO A 12 31.14 -3.90 15.31
N GLU A 13 31.62 -4.76 16.20
CA GLU A 13 32.67 -5.73 15.92
C GLU A 13 32.26 -6.63 14.72
N PRO A 14 33.16 -6.86 13.75
CA PRO A 14 32.86 -7.69 12.60
C PRO A 14 32.51 -9.12 13.02
N VAL A 15 31.53 -9.72 12.35
CA VAL A 15 31.13 -11.11 12.59
C VAL A 15 32.30 -12.04 12.23
N SER A 16 32.92 -12.65 13.24
CA SER A 16 33.98 -13.65 13.10
C SER A 16 33.69 -14.86 14.00
N ALA A 17 34.27 -16.02 13.68
CA ALA A 17 34.10 -17.22 14.50
C ALA A 17 34.60 -17.00 15.94
N GLU A 18 35.71 -16.28 16.10
CA GLU A 18 36.28 -15.94 17.40
C GLU A 18 35.35 -15.03 18.22
N ALA A 19 34.73 -14.03 17.59
CA ALA A 19 33.78 -13.14 18.26
C ALA A 19 32.53 -13.88 18.72
N VAL A 20 31.94 -14.74 17.86
CA VAL A 20 30.76 -15.53 18.22
C VAL A 20 31.06 -16.54 19.32
N LEU A 21 32.20 -17.24 19.25
CA LEU A 21 32.61 -18.19 20.29
C LEU A 21 32.90 -17.50 21.63
N ARG A 22 33.42 -16.27 21.62
CA ARG A 22 33.63 -15.49 22.84
C ARG A 22 32.30 -15.15 23.53
N GLU A 23 31.29 -14.74 22.76
CA GLU A 23 29.95 -14.48 23.30
C GLU A 23 29.26 -15.75 23.80
N LEU A 24 29.45 -16.90 23.14
CA LEU A 24 28.90 -18.18 23.59
C LEU A 24 29.56 -18.72 24.87
N ARG A 25 30.86 -18.47 25.05
CA ARG A 25 31.60 -18.85 26.27
C ARG A 25 31.09 -18.13 27.51
N LEU A 26 30.56 -16.91 27.38
CA LEU A 26 29.92 -16.18 28.48
C LEU A 26 28.71 -16.94 29.07
N PHE A 27 28.12 -17.83 28.29
CA PHE A 27 26.94 -18.63 28.66
C PHE A 27 27.23 -20.13 28.80
N GLU A 28 28.52 -20.51 28.86
CA GLU A 28 28.97 -21.89 28.95
C GLU A 28 28.47 -22.81 27.81
N LEU A 29 28.17 -22.23 26.65
CA LEU A 29 27.79 -22.97 25.45
C LEU A 29 29.03 -23.44 24.70
N CYS A 30 29.23 -24.76 24.63
CA CYS A 30 30.41 -25.39 24.02
C CYS A 30 30.06 -25.97 22.65
N CYS A 31 30.93 -25.78 21.66
CA CYS A 31 30.78 -26.40 20.33
C CYS A 31 31.36 -27.82 20.36
N ARG A 32 30.57 -28.82 19.93
CA ARG A 32 30.98 -30.22 19.94
C ARG A 32 31.68 -30.65 18.65
N ASP A 33 31.23 -30.16 17.50
CA ASP A 33 31.80 -30.50 16.19
C ASP A 33 32.62 -29.33 15.62
N GLU A 34 33.70 -29.64 14.90
CA GLU A 34 34.62 -28.64 14.29
C GLU A 34 33.91 -27.73 13.27
N ASP A 35 32.78 -28.16 12.72
CA ASP A 35 32.00 -27.41 11.73
C ASP A 35 30.99 -26.42 12.37
N VAL A 36 30.71 -26.56 13.67
CA VAL A 36 29.73 -25.74 14.41
C VAL A 36 30.10 -24.24 14.42
N PRO A 37 31.36 -23.83 14.67
CA PRO A 37 31.76 -22.42 14.61
C PRO A 37 31.53 -21.80 13.23
N THR A 38 31.80 -22.56 12.17
CA THR A 38 31.57 -22.12 10.78
C THR A 38 30.08 -21.92 10.52
N ARG A 39 29.24 -22.87 10.97
CA ARG A 39 27.77 -22.78 10.87
C ARG A 39 27.21 -21.60 11.67
N LEU A 40 27.76 -21.29 12.83
CA LEU A 40 27.33 -20.14 13.65
C LEU A 40 27.61 -18.80 12.95
N VAL A 41 28.78 -18.65 12.33
CA VAL A 41 29.10 -17.48 11.50
C VAL A 41 28.16 -17.38 10.31
N GLU A 42 27.88 -18.51 9.65
CA GLU A 42 26.92 -18.58 8.55
C GLU A 42 25.51 -18.11 8.98
N LEU A 43 25.02 -18.54 10.14
CA LEU A 43 23.72 -18.12 10.68
C LEU A 43 23.69 -16.62 11.01
N CYS A 44 24.78 -16.07 11.57
CA CYS A 44 24.91 -14.63 11.80
C CYS A 44 24.78 -13.83 10.49
N LEU A 45 25.51 -14.25 9.45
CA LEU A 45 25.51 -13.57 8.15
C LEU A 45 24.16 -13.73 7.43
N THR A 46 23.59 -14.93 7.45
CA THR A 46 22.33 -15.24 6.75
C THR A 46 21.13 -14.53 7.36
N HIS A 47 21.11 -14.34 8.68
CA HIS A 47 19.99 -13.70 9.39
C HIS A 47 20.27 -12.26 9.86
N GLY A 48 21.41 -11.67 9.47
CA GLY A 48 21.78 -10.30 9.84
C GLY A 48 21.94 -10.09 11.35
N LEU A 49 22.37 -11.12 12.08
CA LEU A 49 22.55 -11.09 13.53
C LEU A 49 24.02 -10.84 13.89
N GLY A 50 24.27 -9.86 14.77
CA GLY A 50 25.58 -9.70 15.39
C GLY A 50 25.89 -10.82 16.40
N PRO A 51 27.17 -10.99 16.81
CA PRO A 51 27.60 -12.08 17.70
C PRO A 51 26.82 -12.13 19.03
N VAL A 52 26.61 -10.96 19.65
CA VAL A 52 25.86 -10.81 20.91
C VAL A 52 24.38 -11.18 20.74
N ALA A 53 23.78 -10.80 19.60
CA ALA A 53 22.38 -11.08 19.34
C ALA A 53 22.16 -12.59 19.10
N LEU A 54 23.06 -13.25 18.36
CA LEU A 54 23.00 -14.69 18.14
C LEU A 54 23.12 -15.47 19.46
N ALA A 55 24.13 -15.13 20.29
CA ALA A 55 24.38 -15.83 21.55
C ALA A 55 23.19 -15.77 22.51
N ASN A 56 22.55 -14.60 22.64
CA ASN A 56 21.36 -14.44 23.49
C ASN A 56 20.16 -15.26 23.00
N GLU A 57 19.90 -15.30 21.70
CA GLU A 57 18.80 -16.07 21.13
C GLU A 57 19.05 -17.58 21.24
N LEU A 58 20.29 -18.00 21.01
CA LEU A 58 20.67 -19.40 21.14
C LEU A 58 20.55 -19.87 22.60
N LEU A 59 20.96 -19.03 23.56
CA LEU A 59 20.74 -19.29 24.99
C LEU A 59 19.25 -19.42 25.32
N ALA A 60 18.42 -18.48 24.84
CA ALA A 60 16.98 -18.53 25.04
C ALA A 60 16.36 -19.81 24.46
N PHE A 61 16.83 -20.26 23.30
CA PHE A 61 16.39 -21.49 22.69
C PHE A 61 16.78 -22.73 23.51
N VAL A 62 18.07 -22.87 23.85
CA VAL A 62 18.61 -24.00 24.61
C VAL A 62 17.92 -24.12 25.97
N THR A 63 17.73 -23.00 26.67
CA THR A 63 17.03 -22.96 27.97
C THR A 63 15.54 -23.27 27.86
N SER A 64 14.87 -22.89 26.77
CA SER A 64 13.43 -23.14 26.60
C SER A 64 13.07 -24.59 26.25
N LYS A 65 14.05 -25.36 25.77
CA LYS A 65 13.84 -26.72 25.23
C LYS A 65 14.60 -27.80 26.00
N ASP A 66 15.25 -27.43 27.11
CA ASP A 66 16.13 -28.30 27.92
C ASP A 66 17.20 -29.02 27.08
N PHE A 67 17.78 -28.34 26.07
CA PHE A 67 18.90 -28.89 25.32
C PHE A 67 20.19 -28.84 26.14
N SER A 68 21.12 -29.75 25.85
CA SER A 68 22.47 -29.71 26.43
C SER A 68 23.19 -28.43 26.05
N THR A 69 24.06 -27.94 26.92
CA THR A 69 24.97 -26.81 26.65
C THR A 69 26.02 -27.12 25.58
N GLU A 70 26.12 -28.37 25.15
CA GLU A 70 26.88 -28.80 23.98
C GLU A 70 26.06 -28.59 22.69
N LEU A 71 26.56 -27.69 21.84
CA LEU A 71 26.01 -27.36 20.52
C LEU A 71 26.50 -28.37 19.48
N SER A 72 25.55 -28.95 18.76
CA SER A 72 25.77 -29.87 17.63
C SER A 72 25.14 -29.31 16.36
N SER A 73 25.51 -29.84 15.19
CA SER A 73 24.85 -29.45 13.92
C SER A 73 23.31 -29.56 14.01
N HIS A 74 22.79 -30.64 14.61
CA HIS A 74 21.36 -30.86 14.74
C HIS A 74 20.66 -29.82 15.63
N SER A 75 21.31 -29.34 16.70
CA SER A 75 20.71 -28.30 17.55
C SER A 75 20.70 -26.94 16.88
N LEU A 76 21.67 -26.65 16.00
CA LEU A 76 21.68 -25.45 15.18
C LEU A 76 20.60 -25.48 14.08
N ASP A 77 20.37 -26.61 13.44
CA ASP A 77 19.30 -26.75 12.44
C ASP A 77 17.91 -26.56 13.07
N ALA A 78 17.70 -27.12 14.27
CA ALA A 78 16.47 -26.93 15.03
C ALA A 78 16.29 -25.46 15.46
N PHE A 79 17.37 -24.82 15.92
CA PHE A 79 17.37 -23.40 16.27
C PHE A 79 17.04 -22.50 15.07
N GLU A 80 17.64 -22.77 13.91
CA GLU A 80 17.38 -22.05 12.67
C GLU A 80 15.90 -22.15 12.29
N HIS A 81 15.36 -23.37 12.23
CA HIS A 81 13.99 -23.59 11.78
C HIS A 81 12.93 -23.09 12.77
N GLU A 82 13.16 -23.24 14.07
CA GLU A 82 12.17 -22.87 15.08
C GLU A 82 12.24 -21.40 15.52
N VAL A 83 13.42 -20.78 15.49
CA VAL A 83 13.64 -19.43 15.99
C VAL A 83 13.95 -18.46 14.86
N LEU A 84 14.97 -18.74 14.04
CA LEU A 84 15.46 -17.77 13.04
C LEU A 84 14.55 -17.65 11.81
N ILE A 85 14.02 -18.76 11.28
CA ILE A 85 13.07 -18.75 10.14
C ILE A 85 11.70 -18.21 10.57
N LYS A 86 11.23 -18.53 11.79
CA LYS A 86 9.99 -17.91 12.30
C LYS A 86 10.18 -16.43 12.59
N ARG A 87 11.40 -15.99 12.91
CA ARG A 87 11.74 -14.58 13.08
C ARG A 87 11.81 -13.84 11.75
N SER A 88 12.34 -14.43 10.67
CA SER A 88 12.30 -13.81 9.33
C SER A 88 10.86 -13.63 8.80
N SER A 89 9.91 -14.45 9.28
CA SER A 89 8.47 -14.22 9.02
C SER A 89 7.85 -13.06 9.83
N ARG A 90 8.49 -12.63 10.92
CA ARG A 90 8.01 -11.60 11.87
C ARG A 90 8.80 -10.30 11.86
N VAL A 91 9.99 -10.29 11.25
CA VAL A 91 10.88 -9.12 11.16
C VAL A 91 11.15 -8.86 9.67
N PRO A 92 10.72 -7.73 9.11
CA PRO A 92 10.97 -7.42 7.71
C PRO A 92 12.41 -6.92 7.56
N GLN A 93 13.30 -7.76 7.02
CA GLN A 93 14.60 -7.33 6.53
C GLN A 93 14.78 -7.55 5.02
N LYS A 94 15.57 -6.62 4.48
CA LYS A 94 15.76 -6.19 3.10
C LYS A 94 16.59 -7.18 2.27
N ARG A 95 16.22 -7.20 0.98
CA ARG A 95 17.05 -7.27 -0.24
C ARG A 95 17.26 -8.58 -1.00
N ASP A 96 17.17 -8.37 -2.31
CA ASP A 96 17.94 -8.92 -3.43
C ASP A 96 17.70 -10.36 -3.91
N ASN A 97 17.02 -10.41 -5.07
CA ASN A 97 17.57 -10.88 -6.35
C ASN A 97 16.91 -12.11 -7.01
N ARG A 98 16.83 -12.00 -8.34
CA ARG A 98 16.90 -13.05 -9.38
C ARG A 98 15.74 -14.06 -9.52
N TYR A 99 15.03 -13.85 -10.64
CA TYR A 99 14.24 -14.78 -11.44
C TYR A 99 14.49 -16.28 -11.24
N THR A 100 13.40 -17.03 -11.07
CA THR A 100 13.05 -18.15 -11.95
C THR A 100 11.54 -18.32 -12.03
N ALA A 101 11.06 -18.31 -13.28
CA ALA A 101 9.69 -18.53 -13.66
C ALA A 101 9.19 -19.92 -13.22
N GLY A 102 7.95 -19.94 -12.71
CA GLY A 102 7.24 -21.15 -12.30
C GLY A 102 5.76 -20.84 -12.13
N CYS A 103 5.08 -20.68 -13.26
CA CYS A 103 3.62 -20.63 -13.37
C CYS A 103 2.94 -21.73 -12.54
N LEU A 104 2.07 -21.38 -11.59
CA LEU A 104 1.06 -22.29 -11.06
C LEU A 104 -0.25 -21.55 -10.73
N HIS A 105 -1.14 -21.54 -11.73
CA HIS A 105 -2.59 -21.54 -11.57
C HIS A 105 -3.00 -22.56 -10.50
N HIS A 106 -3.63 -22.17 -9.39
CA HIS A 106 -4.41 -23.09 -8.55
C HIS A 106 -5.76 -22.47 -8.17
N THR A 107 -6.72 -22.73 -9.04
CA THR A 107 -8.15 -22.77 -8.75
C THR A 107 -8.42 -23.84 -7.69
N VAL A 108 -9.04 -23.50 -6.57
CA VAL A 108 -9.65 -24.50 -5.67
C VAL A 108 -11.06 -24.04 -5.29
N GLN A 109 -12.03 -24.42 -6.11
CA GLN A 109 -13.36 -24.75 -5.63
C GLN A 109 -13.39 -26.25 -5.32
N GLY A 110 -13.86 -26.60 -4.12
CA GLY A 110 -14.49 -27.89 -3.88
C GLY A 110 -13.94 -28.71 -2.71
N ALA A 111 -14.37 -28.37 -1.49
CA ALA A 111 -14.75 -29.38 -0.49
C ALA A 111 -15.54 -28.70 0.65
N ARG A 112 -16.87 -28.73 0.52
CA ARG A 112 -17.78 -28.59 1.68
C ARG A 112 -17.61 -29.83 2.55
N GLN A 113 -17.05 -29.67 3.73
CA GLN A 113 -17.41 -30.52 4.87
C GLN A 113 -17.68 -29.65 6.09
N HIS A 114 -18.83 -29.94 6.71
CA HIS A 114 -19.31 -29.36 7.95
C HIS A 114 -18.25 -29.46 9.04
N LEU A 115 -17.74 -28.34 9.53
CA LEU A 115 -17.23 -28.21 10.89
C LEU A 115 -17.49 -26.80 11.41
N HIS A 116 -18.30 -26.75 12.45
CA HIS A 116 -18.53 -25.60 13.30
C HIS A 116 -17.27 -25.40 14.16
N PRO A 117 -16.55 -24.27 14.12
CA PRO A 117 -15.53 -24.01 15.11
C PRO A 117 -16.16 -23.26 16.29
N GLN A 118 -16.44 -24.00 17.36
CA GLN A 118 -16.49 -23.42 18.70
C GLN A 118 -15.15 -22.74 18.97
N THR A 119 -15.17 -21.43 19.20
CA THR A 119 -13.98 -20.67 19.52
C THR A 119 -13.87 -20.57 21.03
N ASP A 120 -13.31 -21.61 21.65
CA ASP A 120 -12.71 -21.49 22.98
C ASP A 120 -11.20 -21.31 22.80
N ARG A 121 -10.72 -20.08 23.02
CA ARG A 121 -9.33 -19.89 23.42
C ARG A 121 -9.17 -18.72 24.36
N PHE A 122 -8.87 -19.12 25.59
CA PHE A 122 -8.41 -18.36 26.73
C PHE A 122 -7.31 -17.35 26.38
N LEU A 123 -7.50 -16.11 26.82
CA LEU A 123 -6.44 -15.13 27.05
C LEU A 123 -5.71 -15.49 28.34
N PRO A 124 -4.38 -15.65 28.37
CA PRO A 124 -3.65 -15.49 29.62
C PRO A 124 -3.48 -14.00 29.89
N GLN A 125 -4.13 -13.57 30.96
CA GLN A 125 -4.00 -12.26 31.54
C GLN A 125 -2.73 -12.21 32.40
N ASN A 126 -1.99 -11.10 32.28
CA ASN A 126 -0.84 -10.66 33.08
C ASN A 126 0.56 -11.10 32.59
N LEU A 127 1.28 -10.16 31.98
CA LEU A 127 2.47 -9.63 32.66
C LEU A 127 2.67 -8.16 32.30
N ALA A 128 2.42 -7.30 33.27
CA ALA A 128 2.82 -5.91 33.26
C ALA A 128 4.29 -5.82 33.69
N LEU A 129 5.13 -5.15 32.90
CA LEU A 129 6.35 -4.52 33.40
C LEU A 129 6.32 -3.03 33.06
N LYS A 130 6.24 -2.24 34.13
CA LYS A 130 6.48 -0.81 34.18
C LYS A 130 7.99 -0.59 34.15
N ILE A 131 8.50 0.27 33.27
CA ILE A 131 9.59 1.20 33.63
C ILE A 131 9.26 2.60 33.08
N PRO A 132 9.38 3.66 33.90
CA PRO A 132 8.97 5.02 33.57
C PRO A 132 10.15 5.88 33.11
N PHE A 133 9.97 6.65 32.03
CA PHE A 133 10.58 7.98 31.92
C PHE A 133 9.68 8.87 31.07
N LEU A 134 9.05 9.84 31.75
CA LEU A 134 8.16 10.83 31.18
C LEU A 134 8.95 12.04 30.68
N ALA A 135 8.34 12.72 29.71
CA ALA A 135 8.31 14.17 29.51
C ALA A 135 9.23 14.74 28.42
N HIS A 136 8.67 15.00 27.23
CA HIS A 136 8.11 16.32 26.90
C HIS A 136 7.59 16.32 25.46
N PHE A 137 6.28 16.23 25.26
CA PHE A 137 5.66 16.94 24.13
C PHE A 137 4.30 17.47 24.59
N SER A 138 4.24 18.79 24.68
CA SER A 138 3.05 19.56 24.99
C SER A 138 1.93 19.24 23.99
N LEU A 139 0.84 18.64 24.46
CA LEU A 139 -0.44 18.70 23.76
C LEU A 139 -0.95 20.14 23.84
N GLN A 140 -0.67 20.94 22.81
CA GLN A 140 -1.53 22.08 22.54
C GLN A 140 -2.90 21.56 22.15
N ASN A 141 -3.91 21.93 22.95
CA ASN A 141 -5.32 21.73 22.64
C ASN A 141 -5.66 22.44 21.32
N SER A 142 -5.55 21.71 20.20
CA SER A 142 -6.13 22.14 18.94
C SER A 142 -7.64 22.01 19.06
N GLN A 143 -8.30 23.15 19.29
CA GLN A 143 -9.75 23.32 19.18
C GLN A 143 -10.21 22.73 17.85
N LYS A 144 -10.83 21.54 17.89
CA LYS A 144 -11.47 20.91 16.73
C LYS A 144 -12.50 21.89 16.16
N ARG A 145 -12.18 22.55 15.05
CA ARG A 145 -13.20 23.20 14.22
C ARG A 145 -14.09 22.10 13.65
N PRO A 146 -15.41 22.17 13.79
CA PRO A 146 -16.29 21.20 13.15
C PRO A 146 -16.21 21.37 11.62
N ASN A 147 -15.93 20.27 10.91
CA ASN A 147 -15.97 20.20 9.45
C ASN A 147 -17.34 20.68 8.94
N SER A 148 -17.34 21.77 8.19
CA SER A 148 -18.49 22.21 7.39
C SER A 148 -18.29 21.71 5.98
N THR A 149 -19.23 20.91 5.46
CA THR A 149 -19.28 20.59 4.04
C THR A 149 -19.60 21.86 3.22
N PRO A 150 -19.11 21.96 1.97
CA PRO A 150 -19.16 23.18 1.16
C PRO A 150 -20.55 23.59 0.67
N GLU A 151 -21.60 22.78 0.87
CA GLU A 151 -22.93 23.03 0.29
C GLU A 151 -23.91 23.83 1.18
N THR A 152 -23.52 24.23 2.39
CA THR A 152 -24.40 25.05 3.25
C THR A 152 -23.68 26.22 3.90
N PRO A 153 -23.66 27.42 3.30
CA PRO A 153 -23.25 28.62 4.00
C PRO A 153 -24.23 28.90 5.14
N ARG A 154 -23.82 28.65 6.38
CA ARG A 154 -24.61 29.04 7.56
C ARG A 154 -24.72 30.57 7.59
N PRO A 155 -25.93 31.15 7.71
CA PRO A 155 -26.08 32.60 7.83
C PRO A 155 -25.46 33.07 9.16
N LYS A 156 -24.45 33.95 9.08
CA LYS A 156 -23.81 34.60 10.23
C LYS A 156 -24.73 35.66 10.87
N ARG A 157 -25.88 35.25 11.42
CA ARG A 157 -26.70 36.14 12.25
C ARG A 157 -26.89 35.52 13.63
N ASN A 158 -25.81 35.53 14.42
CA ASN A 158 -25.91 35.44 15.87
C ASN A 158 -26.48 36.77 16.36
N LEU A 159 -27.81 36.85 16.48
CA LEU A 159 -28.41 37.86 17.35
C LEU A 159 -28.08 37.47 18.79
N SER A 160 -27.19 38.26 19.38
CA SER A 160 -26.96 38.33 20.81
C SER A 160 -28.28 38.64 21.54
N SER A 161 -28.89 37.61 22.11
CA SER A 161 -29.86 37.75 23.20
C SER A 161 -29.45 36.79 24.31
N ARG A 162 -28.56 37.28 25.19
CA ARG A 162 -28.26 36.65 26.47
C ARG A 162 -29.45 36.87 27.40
N SER A 163 -30.21 35.81 27.66
CA SER A 163 -30.99 35.64 28.89
C SER A 163 -30.81 34.18 29.34
N PRO A 164 -30.38 33.92 30.59
CA PRO A 164 -30.07 32.57 31.07
C PRO A 164 -31.33 31.76 31.40
N TYR A 165 -32.53 32.30 31.14
CA TYR A 165 -33.83 31.69 31.47
C TYR A 165 -34.69 31.34 30.24
N ALA A 166 -34.11 31.29 29.04
CA ALA A 166 -34.79 30.67 27.90
C ALA A 166 -34.85 29.16 28.14
N LEU A 167 -35.97 28.73 28.72
CA LEU A 167 -36.32 27.34 29.02
C LEU A 167 -35.94 26.44 27.84
N PHE A 168 -35.09 25.45 28.11
CA PHE A 168 -34.89 24.28 27.27
C PHE A 168 -36.23 23.53 27.15
N SER A 169 -37.13 23.98 26.29
CA SER A 169 -38.30 23.20 25.93
C SER A 169 -37.84 22.01 25.05
N PRO A 170 -38.34 20.78 25.28
CA PRO A 170 -38.02 19.59 24.48
C PRO A 170 -38.22 19.78 22.96
N SER A 171 -39.04 20.76 22.58
CA SER A 171 -39.29 21.23 21.21
C SER A 171 -38.03 21.75 20.50
N SER A 172 -36.98 22.14 21.22
CA SER A 172 -35.71 22.62 20.64
C SER A 172 -34.82 21.48 20.13
N PHE A 173 -35.10 20.24 20.56
CA PHE A 173 -34.43 19.01 20.13
C PHE A 173 -35.34 18.11 19.30
N SER A 174 -36.56 18.56 19.00
CA SER A 174 -37.40 17.85 18.04
C SER A 174 -36.72 17.93 16.67
N PRO A 175 -36.49 16.79 15.97
CA PRO A 175 -35.90 16.83 14.64
C PRO A 175 -36.71 17.80 13.80
N SER A 176 -36.05 18.79 13.21
CA SER A 176 -36.66 19.69 12.25
C SER A 176 -36.98 18.89 10.99
N VAL A 177 -38.11 18.17 11.02
CA VAL A 177 -38.72 17.47 9.87
C VAL A 177 -39.49 18.49 9.02
N THR A 178 -38.90 19.67 8.78
CA THR A 178 -39.47 20.61 7.82
C THR A 178 -38.81 20.34 6.48
N PRO A 179 -39.56 19.87 5.46
CA PRO A 179 -39.04 19.77 4.10
C PRO A 179 -38.39 21.09 3.70
N SER A 180 -37.25 21.03 3.01
CA SER A 180 -36.49 22.22 2.62
C SER A 180 -37.37 23.20 1.85
N GLN A 181 -37.77 24.31 2.51
CA GLN A 181 -38.59 25.35 1.90
C GLN A 181 -37.91 25.94 0.66
N LYS A 182 -36.58 26.07 0.69
CA LYS A 182 -35.78 26.54 -0.47
C LYS A 182 -35.88 25.59 -1.66
N TYR A 183 -35.85 24.28 -1.41
CA TYR A 183 -35.99 23.29 -2.48
C TYR A 183 -37.40 23.31 -3.07
N SER A 184 -38.44 23.40 -2.24
CA SER A 184 -39.84 23.44 -2.71
C SER A 184 -40.20 24.73 -3.44
N ALA A 185 -39.58 25.86 -3.05
CA ALA A 185 -39.82 27.17 -3.66
C ALA A 185 -38.96 27.45 -4.90
N ARG A 186 -38.15 26.49 -5.38
CA ARG A 186 -37.31 26.70 -6.56
C ARG A 186 -38.15 26.91 -7.83
N SER A 187 -37.77 27.89 -8.63
CA SER A 187 -38.46 28.24 -9.89
C SER A 187 -37.96 27.43 -11.09
N SER A 188 -36.74 26.92 -11.06
CA SER A 188 -36.09 26.17 -12.15
C SER A 188 -36.54 24.70 -12.26
N ARG A 189 -37.78 24.38 -11.87
CA ARG A 189 -38.28 23.01 -11.96
C ARG A 189 -38.48 22.62 -13.42
N GLY A 190 -37.71 21.65 -13.89
CA GLY A 190 -37.81 21.11 -15.25
C GLY A 190 -37.00 21.88 -16.30
N GLU A 191 -36.17 22.84 -15.87
CA GLU A 191 -35.27 23.57 -16.76
C GLU A 191 -34.16 22.65 -17.29
N VAL A 192 -33.97 22.62 -18.62
CA VAL A 192 -32.91 21.86 -19.28
C VAL A 192 -31.64 22.71 -19.29
N VAL A 193 -30.65 22.32 -18.48
CA VAL A 193 -29.39 23.09 -18.31
C VAL A 193 -28.24 22.62 -19.21
N ALA A 194 -28.37 21.45 -19.82
CA ALA A 194 -27.38 20.87 -20.73
C ALA A 194 -28.05 19.89 -21.70
N SER A 195 -27.41 19.67 -22.84
CA SER A 195 -28.00 18.98 -23.99
C SER A 195 -26.87 18.30 -24.77
N PHE A 196 -27.03 17.03 -25.16
CA PHE A 196 -26.04 16.27 -25.93
C PHE A 196 -26.74 15.42 -27.01
N GLY A 197 -26.15 15.35 -28.20
CA GLY A 197 -26.71 14.62 -29.34
C GLY A 197 -27.91 15.31 -29.98
N SER A 198 -28.74 14.54 -30.70
CA SER A 198 -29.99 15.01 -31.29
C SER A 198 -31.12 14.90 -30.27
N ILE A 199 -31.80 16.01 -29.99
CA ILE A 199 -32.77 16.11 -28.89
C ILE A 199 -34.10 16.56 -29.46
N GLN A 200 -35.17 15.85 -29.11
CA GLN A 200 -36.54 16.09 -29.62
C GLN A 200 -37.36 17.01 -28.71
N GLY A 201 -36.70 17.83 -27.89
CA GLY A 201 -37.34 18.75 -26.95
C GLY A 201 -37.44 18.23 -25.50
N PRO A 202 -38.28 18.84 -24.65
CA PRO A 202 -38.32 18.57 -23.20
C PRO A 202 -39.15 17.35 -22.82
N SER A 203 -39.84 16.70 -23.77
CA SER A 203 -40.68 15.52 -23.50
C SER A 203 -39.88 14.24 -23.64
N TRP A 204 -39.57 13.59 -22.51
CA TRP A 204 -38.86 12.31 -22.46
C TRP A 204 -39.84 11.18 -22.12
N SER A 205 -39.93 10.18 -22.99
CA SER A 205 -40.78 9.00 -22.78
C SER A 205 -40.08 7.74 -23.26
N GLY A 206 -40.15 6.66 -22.48
CA GLY A 206 -39.69 5.32 -22.86
C GLY A 206 -40.85 4.30 -22.88
N HIS A 207 -40.58 3.08 -23.35
CA HIS A 207 -41.59 2.02 -23.55
C HIS A 207 -41.97 1.21 -22.29
N GLY A 208 -41.74 1.74 -21.09
CA GLY A 208 -42.23 1.12 -19.85
C GLY A 208 -41.68 -0.28 -19.52
N GLY A 209 -40.50 -0.64 -20.03
CA GLY A 209 -39.78 -1.88 -19.70
C GLY A 209 -39.92 -3.04 -20.70
N CYS A 210 -40.71 -2.87 -21.77
CA CYS A 210 -40.82 -3.88 -22.82
C CYS A 210 -39.46 -4.09 -23.52
N GLY A 211 -39.00 -5.35 -23.63
CA GLY A 211 -37.73 -5.70 -24.28
C GLY A 211 -36.46 -5.36 -23.50
N CYS A 212 -36.57 -4.94 -22.23
CA CYS A 212 -35.40 -4.61 -21.41
C CYS A 212 -34.78 -5.88 -20.81
N THR A 213 -33.54 -6.20 -21.19
CA THR A 213 -32.75 -7.25 -20.55
C THR A 213 -31.59 -6.61 -19.81
N LEU A 214 -31.61 -6.70 -18.48
CA LEU A 214 -30.51 -6.25 -17.64
C LEU A 214 -29.54 -7.41 -17.42
N ARG A 215 -28.27 -7.21 -17.75
CA ARG A 215 -27.19 -8.15 -17.44
C ARG A 215 -26.12 -7.42 -16.65
N LEU A 216 -25.60 -8.07 -15.62
CA LEU A 216 -24.42 -7.61 -14.92
C LEU A 216 -23.23 -7.71 -15.87
N PHE A 217 -22.46 -6.64 -15.98
CA PHE A 217 -21.24 -6.62 -16.80
C PHE A 217 -20.06 -7.14 -15.98
N GLY A 218 -19.19 -7.92 -16.63
CA GLY A 218 -18.03 -8.55 -15.99
C GLY A 218 -18.35 -9.86 -15.27
N PRO A 219 -17.32 -10.64 -14.90
CA PRO A 219 -17.49 -11.89 -14.17
C PRO A 219 -18.05 -11.65 -12.75
N PRO A 220 -18.74 -12.63 -12.15
CA PRO A 220 -19.31 -12.49 -10.80
C PRO A 220 -18.26 -12.24 -9.72
N GLU A 221 -17.01 -12.61 -9.98
CA GLU A 221 -15.85 -12.49 -9.09
C GLU A 221 -15.36 -11.05 -8.94
N GLU A 222 -15.55 -10.22 -9.97
CA GLU A 222 -15.21 -8.78 -9.95
C GLU A 222 -16.31 -7.93 -9.32
N ASN A 223 -17.50 -8.52 -9.12
CA ASN A 223 -18.67 -7.83 -8.61
C ASN A 223 -18.87 -8.15 -7.12
N LEU A 224 -19.06 -7.12 -6.30
CA LEU A 224 -19.32 -7.28 -4.86
C LEU A 224 -20.76 -7.79 -4.62
N THR A 225 -20.97 -9.09 -4.83
CA THR A 225 -22.27 -9.76 -4.73
C THR A 225 -22.52 -10.38 -3.36
N LYS A 226 -21.48 -10.46 -2.51
CA LYS A 226 -21.53 -11.07 -1.18
C LYS A 226 -20.99 -10.11 -0.14
N ALA A 227 -21.47 -10.25 1.09
CA ALA A 227 -20.88 -9.55 2.23
C ALA A 227 -19.41 -9.98 2.39
N TYR A 228 -18.52 -9.00 2.49
CA TYR A 228 -17.08 -9.16 2.70
C TYR A 228 -16.68 -8.45 3.99
N LYS A 229 -15.59 -8.89 4.63
CA LYS A 229 -15.06 -8.25 5.84
C LYS A 229 -14.23 -7.03 5.45
N PHE A 230 -14.77 -5.84 5.72
CA PHE A 230 -14.12 -4.55 5.45
C PHE A 230 -13.65 -3.90 6.78
N MET A 231 -13.01 -2.72 6.71
CA MET A 231 -12.46 -1.93 7.83
C MET A 231 -11.11 -2.39 8.43
N PHE A 232 -10.44 -3.37 7.84
CA PHE A 232 -9.04 -3.67 8.12
C PHE A 232 -8.31 -4.00 6.83
N GLN A 233 -7.15 -3.39 6.61
CA GLN A 233 -6.30 -3.62 5.43
C GLN A 233 -4.87 -3.86 5.90
N ASN A 234 -4.25 -4.91 5.37
CA ASN A 234 -2.83 -5.16 5.59
C ASN A 234 -2.02 -4.28 4.62
N ALA A 235 -1.00 -3.59 5.15
CA ALA A 235 -0.14 -2.72 4.34
C ALA A 235 0.61 -3.51 3.24
N LEU A 236 0.94 -4.78 3.48
CA LEU A 236 1.57 -5.62 2.46
C LEU A 236 0.62 -5.90 1.30
N ASP A 237 -0.64 -6.24 1.58
CA ASP A 237 -1.64 -6.47 0.52
C ASP A 237 -1.86 -5.21 -0.31
N VAL A 238 -1.89 -4.03 0.34
CA VAL A 238 -1.98 -2.74 -0.36
C VAL A 238 -0.77 -2.53 -1.29
N ARG A 239 0.45 -2.80 -0.80
CA ARG A 239 1.68 -2.72 -1.61
C ARG A 239 1.64 -3.69 -2.80
N GLU A 240 1.17 -4.92 -2.61
CA GLU A 240 1.04 -5.90 -3.69
C GLU A 240 0.10 -5.40 -4.77
N VAL A 241 -1.09 -4.92 -4.40
CA VAL A 241 -2.08 -4.41 -5.36
C VAL A 241 -1.56 -3.19 -6.11
N LEU A 242 -0.85 -2.28 -5.43
CA LEU A 242 -0.24 -1.13 -6.08
C LEU A 242 0.86 -1.53 -7.07
N SER A 243 1.71 -2.50 -6.70
CA SER A 243 2.78 -3.00 -7.57
C SER A 243 2.19 -3.68 -8.81
N TRP A 244 1.24 -4.60 -8.59
CA TRP A 244 0.51 -5.31 -9.65
C TRP A 244 -0.15 -4.34 -10.63
N ARG A 245 -0.80 -3.28 -10.13
CA ARG A 245 -1.43 -2.26 -10.98
C ARG A 245 -0.41 -1.54 -11.87
N ILE A 246 0.78 -1.24 -11.36
CA ILE A 246 1.82 -0.56 -12.15
C ILE A 246 2.34 -1.52 -13.24
N GLU A 247 2.62 -2.76 -12.86
CA GLU A 247 3.14 -3.81 -13.75
C GLU A 247 2.14 -4.18 -14.86
N GLU A 248 0.87 -4.42 -14.53
CA GLU A 248 -0.18 -4.77 -15.49
C GLU A 248 -0.43 -3.66 -16.53
N LEU A 249 -0.51 -2.40 -16.08
CA LEU A 249 -0.64 -1.27 -17.01
C LEU A 249 0.66 -1.04 -17.79
N GLY A 250 1.81 -1.30 -17.18
CA GLY A 250 3.11 -1.23 -17.81
C GLY A 250 3.22 -2.19 -19.00
N ASP A 251 2.78 -3.44 -18.82
CA ASP A 251 2.73 -4.44 -19.90
C ASP A 251 1.81 -3.99 -21.04
N ALA A 252 0.63 -3.45 -20.71
CA ALA A 252 -0.28 -2.92 -21.72
C ALA A 252 0.34 -1.75 -22.52
N LEU A 253 1.03 -0.83 -21.83
CA LEU A 253 1.73 0.30 -22.46
C LEU A 253 2.90 -0.18 -23.34
N LYS A 254 3.70 -1.11 -22.82
CA LYS A 254 4.84 -1.70 -23.53
C LYS A 254 4.41 -2.38 -24.82
N ASN A 255 3.37 -3.20 -24.75
CA ASN A 255 2.82 -3.91 -25.91
C ASN A 255 2.22 -2.95 -26.95
N HIS A 256 1.48 -1.93 -26.51
CA HIS A 256 0.81 -0.99 -27.42
C HIS A 256 1.78 -0.06 -28.13
N HIS A 257 2.77 0.48 -27.41
CA HIS A 257 3.73 1.43 -27.96
C HIS A 257 4.99 0.76 -28.52
N HIS A 258 5.06 -0.58 -28.50
CA HIS A 258 6.21 -1.38 -28.93
C HIS A 258 7.52 -0.94 -28.24
N LEU A 259 7.45 -0.75 -26.92
CA LEU A 259 8.60 -0.30 -26.13
C LEU A 259 9.59 -1.46 -25.92
N GLU A 260 10.86 -1.11 -25.83
CA GLU A 260 11.89 -2.00 -25.30
C GLU A 260 11.64 -2.28 -23.80
N ASP A 261 12.49 -3.11 -23.18
CA ASP A 261 12.39 -3.40 -21.75
C ASP A 261 12.55 -2.13 -20.90
N PHE A 262 11.83 -2.09 -19.78
CA PHE A 262 11.93 -0.99 -18.83
C PHE A 262 13.24 -1.08 -18.05
N THR A 263 13.81 0.09 -17.79
CA THR A 263 15.03 0.23 -16.99
C THR A 263 14.69 0.67 -15.56
N SER A 264 15.65 0.49 -14.65
CA SER A 264 15.49 0.94 -13.27
C SER A 264 15.59 2.46 -13.16
N VAL A 265 14.62 3.08 -12.49
CA VAL A 265 14.66 4.54 -12.21
C VAL A 265 15.85 4.95 -11.32
N SER A 266 16.44 4.00 -10.58
CA SER A 266 17.53 4.26 -9.63
C SER A 266 18.92 4.18 -10.27
N LEU A 267 19.04 3.61 -11.47
CA LEU A 267 20.32 3.43 -12.13
C LEU A 267 20.64 4.64 -13.02
N PRO A 268 21.86 5.22 -12.91
CA PRO A 268 22.28 6.27 -13.82
C PRO A 268 22.43 5.74 -15.25
N ALA A 269 22.04 6.54 -16.23
CA ALA A 269 22.21 6.28 -17.66
C ALA A 269 22.58 7.57 -18.39
N GLN A 270 23.56 7.48 -19.31
CA GLN A 270 23.97 8.60 -20.16
C GLN A 270 23.05 8.76 -21.38
N GLU A 271 22.54 7.64 -21.91
CA GLU A 271 21.59 7.62 -23.01
C GLU A 271 20.15 7.70 -22.47
N PRO A 272 19.18 8.15 -23.29
CA PRO A 272 17.77 8.09 -22.93
C PRO A 272 17.33 6.65 -22.66
N VAL A 273 16.60 6.46 -21.57
CA VAL A 273 16.06 5.17 -21.16
C VAL A 273 14.56 5.25 -20.96
N THR A 274 13.87 4.14 -21.18
CA THR A 274 12.44 4.02 -20.90
C THR A 274 12.25 3.47 -19.49
N VAL A 275 11.40 4.12 -18.70
CA VAL A 275 11.06 3.70 -17.34
C VAL A 275 9.54 3.64 -17.14
N LEU A 276 9.13 2.77 -16.22
CA LEU A 276 7.76 2.59 -15.78
C LEU A 276 7.62 3.05 -14.33
N GLY A 277 6.50 3.68 -14.01
CA GLY A 277 6.17 3.98 -12.63
C GLY A 277 4.84 4.69 -12.44
N GLN A 278 4.61 5.10 -11.20
CA GLN A 278 3.46 5.88 -10.78
C GLN A 278 3.86 7.29 -10.36
N ILE A 279 3.08 8.28 -10.77
CA ILE A 279 3.29 9.68 -10.40
C ILE A 279 2.97 9.92 -8.93
N GLY A 280 3.91 10.55 -8.22
CA GLY A 280 3.80 10.89 -6.81
C GLY A 280 4.03 12.38 -6.48
N CYS A 281 3.67 12.71 -5.24
CA CYS A 281 3.95 13.92 -4.45
C CYS A 281 5.29 13.88 -3.69
N ASP A 282 6.27 14.76 -3.90
CA ASP A 282 7.39 14.87 -2.93
C ASP A 282 6.98 15.50 -1.58
N ALA A 283 5.78 16.07 -1.51
CA ALA A 283 5.21 16.72 -0.34
C ALA A 283 3.73 16.37 -0.15
N ASN A 284 3.20 16.62 1.05
CA ASN A 284 1.79 16.43 1.40
C ASN A 284 0.86 17.56 0.90
N GLY A 285 1.22 18.19 -0.22
CA GLY A 285 0.53 19.35 -0.80
C GLY A 285 -0.11 19.06 -2.15
N LYS A 286 -0.50 20.13 -2.83
CA LYS A 286 -0.98 20.04 -4.22
C LYS A 286 0.21 19.75 -5.16
N LEU A 287 0.09 18.73 -5.99
CA LEU A 287 1.05 18.42 -7.05
C LEU A 287 1.26 19.64 -7.96
N ASN A 288 2.52 19.94 -8.25
CA ASN A 288 2.94 20.98 -9.19
C ASN A 288 4.15 20.48 -10.02
N ALA A 289 4.50 21.21 -11.07
CA ALA A 289 5.54 20.79 -12.02
C ALA A 289 6.93 20.55 -11.41
N LYS A 290 7.24 21.12 -10.24
CA LYS A 290 8.53 20.95 -9.57
C LYS A 290 8.53 19.86 -8.50
N SER A 291 7.34 19.41 -8.08
CA SER A 291 7.15 18.44 -7.01
C SER A 291 6.80 17.04 -7.54
N VAL A 292 6.94 16.82 -8.85
CA VAL A 292 6.59 15.55 -9.50
C VAL A 292 7.71 14.54 -9.27
N VAL A 293 7.35 13.41 -8.67
CA VAL A 293 8.24 12.25 -8.55
C VAL A 293 7.64 11.06 -9.29
N LEU A 294 8.49 10.17 -9.76
CA LEU A 294 8.11 8.87 -10.28
C LEU A 294 8.53 7.81 -9.26
N GLU A 295 7.54 7.06 -8.75
CA GLU A 295 7.77 5.83 -8.02
C GLU A 295 7.81 4.68 -9.03
N GLY A 296 8.99 4.08 -9.20
CA GLY A 296 9.17 2.94 -10.08
C GLY A 296 8.45 1.71 -9.55
N ASP A 297 8.19 0.78 -10.46
CA ASP A 297 7.61 -0.52 -10.14
C ASP A 297 8.52 -1.38 -9.26
N ARG A 298 8.00 -2.52 -8.80
CA ARG A 298 8.77 -3.41 -7.94
C ARG A 298 9.77 -4.25 -8.73
N GLU A 299 9.38 -4.77 -9.89
CA GLU A 299 10.19 -5.68 -10.70
C GLU A 299 11.49 -5.04 -11.19
N HIS A 300 11.43 -3.84 -11.77
CA HIS A 300 12.58 -3.18 -12.39
C HIS A 300 13.28 -2.20 -11.44
N SER A 301 12.49 -1.55 -10.57
CA SER A 301 12.97 -0.41 -9.76
C SER A 301 12.96 -0.66 -8.25
N SER A 302 12.48 -1.82 -7.78
CA SER A 302 12.35 -2.13 -6.35
C SER A 302 11.57 -1.07 -5.55
N GLY A 303 10.63 -0.36 -6.19
CA GLY A 303 9.89 0.76 -5.56
C GLY A 303 10.72 2.03 -5.36
N GLY A 304 11.85 2.18 -6.08
CA GLY A 304 12.69 3.37 -6.03
C GLY A 304 11.93 4.62 -6.51
N GLN A 305 12.27 5.78 -5.97
CA GLN A 305 11.65 7.05 -6.35
C GLN A 305 12.69 8.00 -6.95
N ILE A 306 12.29 8.70 -8.02
CA ILE A 306 13.12 9.73 -8.66
C ILE A 306 12.30 10.99 -8.98
N PRO A 307 12.82 12.20 -8.66
CA PRO A 307 12.23 13.44 -9.13
C PRO A 307 12.28 13.55 -10.66
N LEU A 308 11.22 14.08 -11.26
CA LEU A 308 11.15 14.33 -12.69
C LEU A 308 11.46 15.81 -13.01
N ASP A 309 12.25 16.03 -14.05
CA ASP A 309 12.35 17.31 -14.73
C ASP A 309 11.47 17.28 -15.98
N LEU A 310 10.40 18.08 -15.98
CA LEU A 310 9.43 18.17 -17.07
C LEU A 310 9.71 19.35 -18.02
N SER A 311 10.86 20.03 -17.86
CA SER A 311 11.16 21.25 -18.63
C SER A 311 11.29 21.05 -20.14
N GLU A 312 11.60 19.83 -20.58
CA GLU A 312 11.72 19.49 -22.01
C GLU A 312 10.40 19.02 -22.63
N LEU A 313 9.39 18.71 -21.81
CA LEU A 313 8.07 18.32 -22.28
C LEU A 313 7.28 19.57 -22.72
N ARG A 314 6.72 19.52 -23.93
CA ARG A 314 5.85 20.58 -24.46
C ARG A 314 4.47 20.55 -23.83
N ASP A 315 3.89 19.35 -23.74
CA ASP A 315 2.54 19.12 -23.26
C ASP A 315 2.55 17.90 -22.34
N TYR A 316 1.89 18.02 -21.19
CA TYR A 316 1.70 16.91 -20.25
C TYR A 316 0.45 17.12 -19.41
N SER A 317 -0.14 16.00 -18.97
CA SER A 317 -1.21 15.98 -17.98
C SER A 317 -0.90 14.90 -16.96
N LEU A 318 -0.58 15.32 -15.74
CA LEU A 318 -0.13 14.44 -14.67
C LEU A 318 -1.01 14.60 -13.43
N PHE A 319 -1.34 13.48 -12.79
CA PHE A 319 -2.03 13.46 -11.49
C PHE A 319 -1.44 12.39 -10.56
N PRO A 320 -1.49 12.57 -9.22
CA PRO A 320 -0.98 11.57 -8.29
C PRO A 320 -1.68 10.22 -8.44
N GLY A 321 -0.92 9.13 -8.50
CA GLY A 321 -1.45 7.79 -8.71
C GLY A 321 -1.61 7.36 -10.18
N GLN A 322 -1.25 8.24 -11.13
CA GLN A 322 -1.23 7.92 -12.55
C GLN A 322 -0.05 6.99 -12.88
N VAL A 323 -0.33 5.85 -13.50
CA VAL A 323 0.71 4.96 -14.05
C VAL A 323 1.14 5.53 -15.39
N VAL A 324 2.45 5.67 -15.60
CA VAL A 324 3.04 6.23 -16.81
C VAL A 324 4.26 5.42 -17.21
N ALA A 325 4.45 5.30 -18.53
CA ALA A 325 5.75 5.03 -19.12
C ALA A 325 6.31 6.36 -19.63
N LEU A 326 7.60 6.59 -19.44
CA LEU A 326 8.26 7.78 -19.96
C LEU A 326 9.69 7.46 -20.41
N GLU A 327 10.18 8.28 -21.33
CA GLU A 327 11.56 8.26 -21.81
C GLU A 327 12.29 9.48 -21.27
N GLY A 328 13.53 9.29 -20.85
CA GLY A 328 14.33 10.38 -20.34
C GLY A 328 15.75 9.98 -19.98
N THR A 329 16.57 10.95 -19.60
CA THR A 329 17.96 10.72 -19.21
C THR A 329 18.14 10.92 -17.72
N ASN A 330 18.77 9.95 -17.06
CA ASN A 330 19.14 10.01 -15.65
C ASN A 330 20.67 9.95 -15.49
N SER A 331 21.37 11.02 -15.87
CA SER A 331 22.84 11.01 -15.88
C SER A 331 23.48 10.87 -14.50
N THR A 332 22.74 11.19 -13.42
CA THR A 332 23.28 11.26 -12.05
C THR A 332 22.71 10.22 -11.09
N GLY A 333 21.66 9.49 -11.47
CA GLY A 333 20.90 8.61 -10.57
C GLY A 333 19.93 9.35 -9.63
N ARG A 334 19.85 10.69 -9.69
CA ARG A 334 19.12 11.51 -8.69
C ARG A 334 17.93 12.28 -9.25
N ARG A 335 17.85 12.44 -10.56
CA ARG A 335 16.79 13.17 -11.24
C ARG A 335 16.71 12.72 -12.68
N MET A 336 15.50 12.51 -13.18
CA MET A 336 15.27 12.12 -14.56
C MET A 336 14.77 13.33 -15.36
N VAL A 337 15.50 13.69 -16.41
CA VAL A 337 15.04 14.70 -17.37
C VAL A 337 14.18 14.00 -18.41
N VAL A 338 12.89 14.33 -18.46
CA VAL A 338 11.90 13.61 -19.26
C VAL A 338 11.84 14.22 -20.65
N SER A 339 12.18 13.42 -21.67
CA SER A 339 12.13 13.81 -23.07
C SER A 339 10.78 13.45 -23.72
N ARG A 340 10.13 12.37 -23.26
CA ARG A 340 8.86 11.89 -23.80
C ARG A 340 7.98 11.26 -22.73
N LEU A 341 6.68 11.53 -22.79
CA LEU A 341 5.66 10.86 -22.00
C LEU A 341 4.77 10.05 -22.94
N TYR A 342 4.59 8.75 -22.67
CA TYR A 342 3.73 7.89 -23.49
C TYR A 342 2.26 8.12 -23.15
N GLU A 343 1.41 8.15 -24.19
CA GLU A 343 -0.03 8.37 -24.03
C GLU A 343 -0.71 7.14 -23.42
N GLY A 344 -1.70 7.38 -22.55
CA GLY A 344 -2.48 6.32 -21.94
C GLY A 344 -3.34 5.59 -22.97
N VAL A 345 -3.41 4.27 -22.84
CA VAL A 345 -4.13 3.41 -23.78
C VAL A 345 -5.51 3.08 -23.20
N PRO A 346 -6.62 3.47 -23.86
CA PRO A 346 -7.95 3.09 -23.41
C PRO A 346 -8.21 1.60 -23.66
N LEU A 347 -9.06 1.01 -22.83
CA LEU A 347 -9.57 -0.33 -23.09
C LEU A 347 -10.43 -0.33 -24.38
N PRO A 348 -10.47 -1.45 -25.12
CA PRO A 348 -11.32 -1.57 -26.28
C PRO A 348 -12.79 -1.43 -25.89
N PHE A 349 -13.60 -0.92 -26.83
CA PHE A 349 -15.04 -0.83 -26.64
C PHE A 349 -15.68 -2.22 -26.54
N HIS A 350 -16.78 -2.32 -25.79
CA HIS A 350 -17.59 -3.53 -25.77
C HIS A 350 -18.04 -3.89 -27.19
N THR A 351 -17.74 -5.12 -27.61
CA THR A 351 -18.21 -5.67 -28.88
C THR A 351 -19.53 -6.40 -28.63
N PRO A 352 -20.67 -5.91 -29.18
CA PRO A 352 -21.94 -6.61 -29.06
C PRO A 352 -21.84 -8.00 -29.69
N PRO A 353 -22.49 -9.02 -29.11
CA PRO A 353 -22.57 -10.33 -29.75
C PRO A 353 -23.23 -10.17 -31.13
N GLU A 354 -22.69 -10.85 -32.16
CA GLU A 354 -23.30 -10.86 -33.48
C GLU A 354 -24.76 -11.34 -33.36
N PRO A 355 -25.73 -10.63 -33.98
CA PRO A 355 -27.10 -11.10 -33.98
C PRO A 355 -27.15 -12.47 -34.67
N ALA A 356 -27.80 -13.44 -34.02
CA ALA A 356 -28.07 -14.73 -34.63
C ALA A 356 -28.72 -14.51 -36.02
N SER A 357 -28.22 -15.20 -37.05
CA SER A 357 -28.65 -15.07 -38.44
C SER A 357 -30.18 -14.96 -38.56
N GLY A 358 -30.70 -13.75 -38.76
CA GLY A 358 -32.15 -13.51 -38.84
C GLY A 358 -32.64 -12.09 -38.56
N GLU A 359 -31.91 -11.23 -37.85
CA GLU A 359 -32.37 -9.85 -37.59
C GLU A 359 -31.76 -8.82 -38.56
N PRO A 360 -32.58 -7.92 -39.16
CA PRO A 360 -32.08 -6.96 -40.14
C PRO A 360 -31.14 -5.95 -39.47
N LYS A 361 -29.92 -5.83 -40.02
CA LYS A 361 -28.96 -4.78 -39.66
C LYS A 361 -29.53 -3.43 -40.07
N LEU A 362 -30.02 -2.64 -39.10
CA LEU A 362 -30.19 -1.20 -39.27
C LEU A 362 -28.80 -0.55 -39.16
N LEU A 363 -28.17 -0.34 -40.31
CA LEU A 363 -27.01 0.54 -40.43
C LEU A 363 -27.51 1.98 -40.38
N LEU A 364 -27.25 2.66 -39.26
CA LEU A 364 -27.33 4.12 -39.19
C LEU A 364 -25.98 4.67 -39.66
N PHE A 365 -26.01 5.40 -40.79
CA PHE A 365 -24.90 6.20 -41.30
C PHE A 365 -24.77 7.51 -40.54
#